data_AF-A0A179BN85-F1
#
_entry.id   AF-A0A179BN85-F1
#
_cell.length_a   1.000
_cell.length_b   1.000
_cell.length_c   1.000
_cell.angle_alpha   90.00
_cell.angle_beta   90.00
_cell.angle_gamma   90.00
#
_symmetry.space_group_name_H-M   'P 1'
#
loop_
_entity.id
_entity.type
_entity.pdbx_description
1 polymer ?
#
loop_
_entity_poly.entity_id
_entity_poly.type
_entity_poly.pdbx_seq_one_letter_code
_entity_poly.pdbx_strand_id
1 'polypeptide(L)'
;MFMSTLKSPVALYQALIEANVSKETAATAAQSLVEDIGSVVANLATKQDIQQGLDMLEAKVDSKLSGLEAKMDSKLSGLESKVDSKLSGLESRMDSKLSGLEARMDSKLANIDARFKVQNIYLAIIGVITASSSPIFAPLVKAIEHLIH
;
A
#
# COMPACT_ATOMS: atom_id res chain seq x y z
N MET A 1 -41.88 12.14 -32.92
CA MET A 1 -42.69 13.07 -33.75
C MET A 1 -43.41 12.37 -34.93
N PHE A 2 -43.33 11.04 -35.11
CA PHE A 2 -43.89 10.33 -36.29
C PHE A 2 -45.18 9.52 -36.05
N MET A 3 -45.74 9.44 -34.83
CA MET A 3 -46.91 8.58 -34.55
C MET A 3 -48.26 9.31 -34.46
N SER A 4 -48.32 10.64 -34.64
CA SER A 4 -49.56 11.40 -34.44
C SER A 4 -50.58 11.30 -35.58
N THR A 5 -50.29 10.58 -36.66
CA THR A 5 -51.16 10.45 -37.85
C THR A 5 -51.50 9.01 -38.26
N LEU A 6 -51.03 7.99 -37.52
CA LEU A 6 -51.40 6.61 -37.81
C LEU A 6 -52.88 6.40 -37.46
N LYS A 7 -53.74 6.31 -38.49
CA LYS A 7 -55.12 5.82 -38.33
C LYS A 7 -55.07 4.37 -37.88
N SER A 8 -55.95 3.99 -36.95
CA SER A 8 -56.11 2.57 -36.61
C SER A 8 -56.47 1.76 -37.87
N PRO A 9 -56.17 0.46 -37.94
CA PRO A 9 -56.54 -0.37 -39.09
C PRO A 9 -58.04 -0.27 -39.43
N VAL A 10 -58.89 -0.14 -38.41
CA VAL A 10 -60.34 0.08 -38.56
C VAL A 10 -60.65 1.45 -39.19
N ALA A 11 -59.99 2.52 -38.73
CA ALA A 11 -60.18 3.85 -39.28
C ALA A 11 -59.60 4.00 -40.70
N LEU A 12 -58.55 3.24 -41.04
CA LEU A 12 -58.01 3.15 -42.39
C LEU A 12 -59.03 2.47 -43.32
N TYR A 13 -59.57 1.31 -42.91
CA TYR A 13 -60.59 0.59 -43.66
C TYR A 13 -61.79 1.49 -43.96
N GLN A 14 -62.35 2.13 -42.93
CA GLN A 14 -63.51 3.00 -43.05
C GLN A 14 -63.25 4.19 -43.99
N ALA A 15 -62.08 4.83 -43.89
CA ALA A 15 -61.71 5.94 -44.76
C ALA A 15 -61.54 5.53 -46.23
N LEU A 16 -61.05 4.32 -46.50
CA LEU A 16 -60.92 3.80 -47.87
C LEU A 16 -62.29 3.50 -48.49
N ILE A 17 -63.24 2.97 -47.70
CA ILE A 17 -64.62 2.79 -48.14
C ILE A 17 -65.29 4.13 -48.46
N GLU A 18 -65.10 5.14 -47.61
CA GLU A 18 -65.60 6.51 -47.84
C GLU A 18 -64.99 7.16 -49.09
N ALA A 19 -63.73 6.81 -49.41
CA ALA A 19 -63.06 7.22 -50.64
C ALA A 19 -63.45 6.38 -51.87
N ASN A 20 -64.47 5.51 -51.76
CA ASN A 20 -64.99 4.66 -52.83
C ASN A 20 -64.00 3.60 -53.34
N VAL A 21 -63.02 3.19 -52.50
CA VAL A 21 -62.14 2.05 -52.74
C VAL A 21 -62.92 0.76 -52.53
N SER A 22 -62.61 -0.30 -53.29
CA SER A 22 -63.27 -1.59 -53.14
C SER A 22 -63.09 -2.16 -51.74
N LYS A 23 -64.08 -2.91 -51.25
CA LYS A 23 -64.01 -3.57 -49.94
C LYS A 23 -62.80 -4.49 -49.82
N GLU A 24 -62.43 -5.14 -50.92
CA GLU A 24 -61.31 -6.07 -50.98
C GLU A 24 -59.97 -5.33 -50.89
N THR A 25 -59.77 -4.29 -51.69
CA THR A 25 -58.55 -3.45 -51.63
C THR A 25 -58.40 -2.76 -50.27
N ALA A 26 -59.51 -2.27 -49.70
CA ALA A 26 -59.52 -1.65 -48.37
C ALA A 26 -59.16 -2.66 -47.25
N ALA A 27 -59.66 -3.89 -47.34
CA ALA A 27 -59.34 -4.96 -46.39
C ALA A 27 -57.85 -5.34 -46.48
N THR A 28 -57.32 -5.52 -47.68
CA THR A 28 -55.89 -5.84 -47.89
C THR A 28 -54.97 -4.75 -47.35
N ALA A 29 -55.30 -3.48 -47.56
CA ALA A 29 -54.50 -2.37 -47.04
C ALA A 29 -54.53 -2.31 -45.49
N ALA A 30 -55.69 -2.51 -44.87
CA ALA A 30 -55.81 -2.57 -43.42
C ALA A 30 -55.08 -3.78 -42.83
N GLN A 31 -55.12 -4.93 -43.52
CA GLN A 31 -54.41 -6.15 -43.12
C GLN A 31 -52.89 -5.96 -43.19
N SER A 32 -52.37 -5.37 -44.27
CA SER A 32 -50.95 -5.03 -44.40
C SER A 32 -50.50 -4.11 -43.26
N LEU A 33 -51.31 -3.13 -42.87
CA LEU A 33 -51.00 -2.25 -41.73
C LEU A 33 -50.97 -3.02 -40.39
N VAL A 34 -51.86 -4.01 -40.20
CA VAL A 34 -51.83 -4.87 -39.01
C VAL A 34 -50.54 -5.69 -38.96
N GLU A 35 -50.11 -6.23 -40.09
CA GLU A 35 -48.85 -6.98 -40.20
C GLU A 35 -47.63 -6.10 -39.91
N ASP A 36 -47.59 -4.89 -40.48
CA ASP A 36 -46.53 -3.90 -40.22
C ASP A 36 -46.47 -3.50 -38.74
N ILE A 37 -47.62 -3.21 -38.13
CA ILE A 37 -47.72 -2.89 -36.70
C ILE A 37 -47.23 -4.07 -35.86
N GLY A 38 -47.65 -5.30 -36.20
CA GLY A 38 -47.22 -6.52 -35.52
C GLY A 38 -45.70 -6.70 -35.57
N SER A 39 -45.08 -6.46 -36.73
CA SER A 39 -43.63 -6.52 -36.91
C SER A 39 -42.89 -5.46 -36.08
N VAL A 40 -43.38 -4.22 -36.06
CA VAL A 40 -42.79 -3.16 -35.23
C VAL A 40 -42.90 -3.51 -33.74
N VAL A 41 -44.08 -3.94 -33.28
CA VAL A 41 -44.30 -4.30 -31.87
C VAL A 41 -43.43 -5.48 -31.45
N ALA A 42 -43.25 -6.49 -32.31
CA ALA A 42 -42.39 -7.63 -32.04
C ALA A 42 -40.90 -7.25 -31.88
N ASN A 43 -40.46 -6.15 -32.50
CA ASN A 43 -39.09 -5.66 -32.42
C ASN A 43 -38.85 -4.61 -31.32
N LEU A 44 -39.91 -4.12 -30.67
CA LEU A 44 -39.77 -3.20 -29.54
C LEU A 44 -39.30 -3.97 -28.30
N ALA A 45 -38.28 -3.43 -27.63
CA ALA A 45 -37.91 -3.92 -26.31
C ALA A 45 -39.08 -3.72 -25.34
N THR A 46 -39.47 -4.79 -24.67
CA THR A 46 -40.48 -4.74 -23.62
C THR A 46 -39.88 -4.11 -22.37
N LYS A 47 -40.76 -3.71 -21.43
CA LYS A 47 -40.33 -3.28 -20.10
C LYS A 47 -39.49 -4.36 -19.39
N GLN A 48 -39.81 -5.63 -19.64
CA GLN A 48 -39.09 -6.76 -19.07
C GLN A 48 -37.67 -6.88 -19.65
N ASP A 49 -37.50 -6.71 -20.97
CA ASP A 49 -36.18 -6.75 -21.61
C ASP A 49 -35.26 -5.64 -21.09
N ILE A 50 -35.82 -4.44 -20.91
CA ILE A 50 -35.08 -3.31 -20.35
C ILE A 50 -34.71 -3.58 -18.90
N GLN A 51 -35.62 -4.12 -18.09
CA GLN A 51 -35.34 -4.45 -16.69
C GLN A 51 -34.22 -5.50 -16.59
N GLN A 52 -34.27 -6.57 -17.39
CA GLN A 52 -33.20 -7.57 -17.43
C GLN A 52 -31.86 -6.96 -17.86
N GLY A 53 -31.88 -6.05 -18.82
CA GLY A 53 -30.69 -5.30 -19.23
C GLY A 53 -30.08 -4.46 -18.10
N LEU A 54 -30.93 -3.81 -17.30
CA LEU A 54 -30.50 -3.03 -16.14
C LEU A 54 -29.93 -3.93 -15.04
N ASP A 55 -30.60 -5.02 -14.71
CA ASP A 55 -30.16 -5.97 -13.67
C ASP A 55 -28.78 -6.57 -14.03
N MET A 56 -28.57 -6.91 -15.31
CA MET A 56 -27.26 -7.38 -15.80
C MET A 56 -26.19 -6.30 -15.71
N LEU A 57 -26.55 -5.04 -15.99
CA LEU A 57 -25.63 -3.91 -15.90
C LEU A 57 -25.23 -3.64 -14.45
N GLU A 58 -26.19 -3.65 -13.53
CA GLU A 58 -25.98 -3.51 -12.09
C GLU A 58 -25.04 -4.59 -11.57
N ALA A 59 -25.33 -5.86 -11.85
CA ALA A 59 -24.47 -6.98 -11.46
C ALA A 59 -23.03 -6.86 -12.01
N LYS A 60 -22.88 -6.35 -13.25
CA LYS A 60 -21.56 -6.12 -13.86
C LYS A 60 -20.81 -4.98 -13.19
N VAL A 61 -21.51 -3.92 -12.79
CA VAL A 61 -20.93 -2.79 -12.06
C VAL A 61 -20.49 -3.24 -10.66
N ASP A 62 -21.35 -3.94 -9.94
CA ASP A 62 -21.05 -4.47 -8.60
C ASP A 62 -19.82 -5.39 -8.63
N SER A 63 -19.79 -6.35 -9.57
CA SER A 63 -18.64 -7.23 -9.74
C SER A 63 -17.33 -6.46 -10.03
N LYS A 64 -17.40 -5.39 -10.81
CA LYS A 64 -16.24 -4.52 -11.08
C LYS A 64 -15.81 -3.74 -9.84
N LEU A 65 -16.74 -3.22 -9.06
CA LEU A 65 -16.47 -2.48 -7.83
C LEU A 65 -15.82 -3.40 -6.79
N SER A 66 -16.39 -4.57 -6.52
CA SER A 66 -15.78 -5.54 -5.60
C SER A 66 -14.40 -6.01 -6.06
N GLY A 67 -14.19 -6.16 -7.38
CA GLY A 67 -12.86 -6.46 -7.92
C GLY A 67 -11.84 -5.34 -7.72
N LEU A 68 -12.28 -4.08 -7.75
CA LEU A 68 -11.43 -2.92 -7.47
C LEU A 68 -11.10 -2.81 -5.97
N GLU A 69 -12.08 -3.03 -5.09
CA GLU A 69 -11.90 -3.06 -3.64
C GLU A 69 -10.86 -4.12 -3.24
N ALA A 70 -11.04 -5.37 -3.68
CA ALA A 70 -10.10 -6.45 -3.38
C ALA A 70 -8.67 -6.16 -3.88
N LYS A 71 -8.54 -5.52 -5.04
CA LYS A 71 -7.23 -5.11 -5.59
C LYS A 71 -6.60 -3.98 -4.77
N MET A 72 -7.39 -3.06 -4.25
CA MET A 72 -6.94 -1.98 -3.40
C MET A 72 -6.47 -2.51 -2.04
N ASP A 73 -7.24 -3.39 -1.42
CA ASP A 73 -6.90 -4.05 -0.16
C ASP A 73 -5.58 -4.82 -0.28
N SER A 74 -5.44 -5.63 -1.34
CA SER A 74 -4.21 -6.37 -1.61
C SER A 74 -2.99 -5.45 -1.77
N LYS A 75 -3.16 -4.29 -2.43
CA LYS A 75 -2.09 -3.30 -2.57
C LYS A 75 -1.73 -2.63 -1.25
N LEU A 76 -2.72 -2.31 -0.42
CA LEU A 76 -2.50 -1.70 0.90
C LEU A 76 -1.75 -2.65 1.82
N SER A 77 -2.20 -3.90 1.96
CA SER A 77 -1.48 -4.92 2.75
C SER A 77 -0.07 -5.16 2.23
N GLY A 78 0.12 -5.14 0.90
CA GLY A 78 1.44 -5.26 0.28
C GLY A 78 2.35 -4.06 0.56
N LEU A 79 1.80 -2.85 0.76
CA LEU A 79 2.56 -1.67 1.16
C LEU A 79 2.90 -1.70 2.65
N GLU A 80 1.95 -2.07 3.51
CA GLU A 80 2.16 -2.26 4.95
C GLU A 80 3.32 -3.22 5.22
N SER A 81 3.28 -4.42 4.62
CA SER A 81 4.35 -5.42 4.76
C SER A 81 5.72 -4.91 4.29
N LYS A 82 5.77 -4.10 3.22
CA LYS A 82 7.02 -3.49 2.75
C LYS A 82 7.54 -2.42 3.71
N VAL A 83 6.65 -1.64 4.33
CA VAL A 83 7.02 -0.63 5.33
C VAL A 83 7.57 -1.32 6.57
N ASP A 84 6.88 -2.34 7.09
CA ASP A 84 7.33 -3.12 8.25
C ASP A 84 8.70 -3.74 8.00
N SER A 85 8.90 -4.40 6.86
CA SER A 85 10.19 -4.99 6.50
C SER A 85 11.32 -3.95 6.44
N LYS A 86 11.04 -2.74 5.92
CA LYS A 86 12.03 -1.66 5.90
C LYS A 86 12.34 -1.12 7.29
N LEU A 87 11.34 -0.98 8.15
CA LEU A 87 11.53 -0.53 9.54
C LEU A 87 12.37 -1.54 10.31
N SER A 88 12.02 -2.83 10.28
CA SER A 88 12.82 -3.87 10.94
C SER A 88 14.25 -3.95 10.39
N GLY A 89 14.42 -3.74 9.08
CA GLY A 89 15.75 -3.65 8.47
C GLY A 89 16.56 -2.43 8.94
N LEU A 90 15.90 -1.29 9.22
CA LEU A 90 16.55 -0.11 9.78
C LEU A 90 16.92 -0.30 11.25
N GLU A 91 16.03 -0.88 12.06
CA GLU A 91 16.27 -1.21 13.47
C GLU A 91 17.49 -2.11 13.62
N SER A 92 17.52 -3.24 12.89
CA SER A 92 18.65 -4.17 12.92
C SER A 92 19.99 -3.53 12.52
N ARG A 93 19.98 -2.63 11.54
CA ARG A 93 21.18 -1.88 11.13
C ARG A 93 21.62 -0.86 12.19
N MET A 94 20.67 -0.28 12.91
CA MET A 94 20.94 0.66 14.00
C MET A 94 21.56 -0.07 15.19
N ASP A 95 20.96 -1.20 15.60
CA ASP A 95 21.48 -2.05 16.67
C ASP A 95 22.90 -2.50 16.37
N SER A 96 23.15 -3.00 15.15
CA SER A 96 24.48 -3.41 14.72
C SER A 96 25.51 -2.28 14.79
N LYS A 97 25.10 -1.04 14.46
CA LYS A 97 25.97 0.13 14.53
C LYS A 97 26.25 0.55 15.97
N LEU A 98 25.23 0.50 16.84
CA LEU A 98 25.37 0.82 18.26
C LEU A 98 26.28 -0.18 18.97
N SER A 99 26.05 -1.49 18.81
CA SER A 99 26.94 -2.51 19.37
C SER A 99 28.37 -2.39 18.83
N GLY A 100 28.54 -2.04 17.56
CA GLY A 100 29.85 -1.76 16.97
C GLY A 100 30.54 -0.52 17.57
N LEU A 101 29.79 0.51 17.95
CA LEU A 101 30.31 1.70 18.63
C LEU A 101 30.69 1.40 20.09
N GLU A 102 29.84 0.66 20.81
CA GLU A 102 30.09 0.21 22.18
C GLU A 102 31.39 -0.59 22.27
N ALA A 103 31.55 -1.61 21.42
CA ALA A 103 32.77 -2.43 21.39
C ALA A 103 34.04 -1.60 21.09
N ARG A 104 33.94 -0.59 20.21
CA ARG A 104 35.06 0.32 19.92
C ARG A 104 35.38 1.23 21.10
N MET A 105 34.36 1.69 21.82
CA MET A 105 34.51 2.52 23.01
C MET A 105 35.15 1.71 24.14
N ASP A 106 34.66 0.50 24.41
CA ASP A 106 35.23 -0.41 25.41
C ASP A 106 36.70 -0.71 25.12
N SER A 107 37.04 -1.00 23.87
CA SER A 107 38.43 -1.21 23.45
C SER A 107 39.31 0.02 23.69
N LYS A 108 38.81 1.23 23.40
CA LYS A 108 39.54 2.47 23.67
C LYS A 108 39.72 2.73 25.16
N LEU A 109 38.69 2.50 25.97
CA LEU A 109 38.75 2.67 27.42
C LEU A 109 39.73 1.68 28.05
N ALA A 110 39.71 0.41 27.63
CA ALA A 110 40.67 -0.59 28.07
C ALA A 110 42.12 -0.21 27.69
N ASN A 111 42.32 0.35 26.49
CA ASN A 111 43.64 0.85 26.09
C ASN A 111 44.11 2.03 26.95
N ILE A 112 43.21 2.96 27.27
CA ILE A 112 43.49 4.11 28.14
C ILE A 112 43.84 3.63 29.55
N ASP A 113 43.06 2.70 30.12
CA ASP A 113 43.33 2.11 31.44
C ASP A 113 44.71 1.44 31.51
N ALA A 114 45.07 0.68 30.47
CA ALA A 114 46.40 0.07 30.38
C ALA A 114 47.53 1.12 30.36
N ARG A 115 47.36 2.22 29.62
CA ARG A 115 48.33 3.33 29.58
C ARG A 115 48.45 4.03 30.93
N PHE A 116 47.34 4.29 31.61
CA PHE A 116 47.34 4.90 32.95
C PHE A 116 48.06 4.01 33.96
N LYS A 117 47.85 2.69 33.93
CA LYS A 117 48.58 1.74 34.79
C LYS A 117 50.09 1.85 34.60
N VAL A 118 50.56 1.91 33.34
CA VAL A 118 51.99 2.08 33.03
C VAL A 118 52.51 3.43 33.52
N GLN A 119 51.76 4.52 33.29
CA GLN A 119 52.14 5.86 33.78
C GLN A 119 52.25 5.91 35.31
N ASN A 120 51.31 5.30 36.03
CA ASN A 120 51.33 5.25 37.49
C ASN A 120 52.56 4.49 38.01
N ILE A 121 52.92 3.37 37.39
CA ILE A 121 54.14 2.61 37.73
C ILE A 121 55.38 3.47 37.49
N TYR A 122 55.46 4.13 36.34
CA TYR A 122 56.59 5.02 36.01
C TYR A 122 56.75 6.16 37.01
N LEU A 123 55.65 6.83 37.39
CA LEU A 123 55.66 7.88 38.40
C LEU A 123 56.07 7.36 39.79
N ALA A 124 55.61 6.16 40.18
CA ALA A 124 56.02 5.54 41.43
C ALA A 124 57.54 5.28 41.47
N ILE A 125 58.12 4.78 40.37
CA ILE A 125 59.57 4.54 40.26
C ILE A 125 60.36 5.85 40.39
N ILE A 126 59.96 6.91 39.69
CA ILE A 126 60.61 8.23 39.82
C ILE A 126 60.50 8.75 41.25
N GLY A 127 59.33 8.61 41.89
CA GLY A 127 59.12 8.99 43.28
C GLY A 127 60.10 8.30 44.23
N VAL A 128 60.30 6.98 44.05
CA VAL A 128 61.28 6.21 44.84
C VAL A 128 62.71 6.70 44.61
N ILE A 129 63.13 6.88 43.35
CA ILE A 129 64.50 7.32 42.99
C ILE A 129 64.80 8.72 43.54
N THR A 130 63.83 9.63 43.45
CA THR A 130 63.98 11.00 43.96
C THR A 130 63.99 11.05 45.49
N ALA A 131 63.21 10.20 46.17
CA ALA A 131 63.25 10.07 47.62
C ALA A 131 64.59 9.51 48.12
N SER A 132 65.14 8.47 47.48
CA SER A 132 66.42 7.87 47.87
C SER A 132 67.61 8.82 47.68
N SER A 133 67.53 9.74 46.71
CA SER A 133 68.58 10.72 46.43
C SER A 133 68.48 11.98 47.32
N SER A 134 67.43 12.12 48.12
CA SER A 134 67.21 13.29 48.97
C SER A 134 68.05 13.21 50.25
N PRO A 135 68.76 14.30 50.65
CA PRO A 135 69.54 14.36 51.87
C PRO A 135 68.73 14.02 53.13
N ILE A 136 67.42 14.28 53.10
CA ILE A 136 66.49 14.03 54.21
C ILE A 136 66.38 12.52 54.51
N PHE A 137 66.43 11.67 53.48
CA PHE A 137 66.30 10.21 53.63
C PHE A 137 67.64 9.47 53.69
N ALA A 138 68.77 10.15 53.49
CA ALA A 138 70.10 9.54 53.54
C ALA A 138 70.40 8.72 54.82
N PRO A 139 69.99 9.14 56.05
CA PRO A 139 70.18 8.34 57.26
C PRO A 139 69.40 7.02 57.22
N LEU A 140 68.19 7.03 56.66
CA LEU A 140 67.32 5.86 56.56
C LEU A 140 67.87 4.85 55.53
N VAL A 141 68.33 5.34 54.38
CA VAL A 141 68.96 4.49 53.35
C VAL A 141 70.18 3.77 53.91
N LYS A 142 71.05 4.50 54.62
CA LYS A 142 72.25 3.93 55.25
C LYS A 142 71.93 2.91 56.34
N ALA A 143 70.83 3.09 57.08
CA ALA A 143 70.36 2.12 58.08
C ALA A 143 69.83 0.83 57.44
N ILE A 144 69.14 0.93 56.30
CA ILE A 144 68.66 -0.22 55.54
C ILE A 144 69.83 -1.00 54.91
N GLU A 145 70.82 -0.33 54.31
CA GLU A 145 72.02 -0.98 53.77
C GLU A 145 72.76 -1.81 54.83
N HIS A 146 72.89 -1.29 56.05
CA HIS A 146 73.54 -2.00 57.16
C HIS A 146 72.68 -3.17 57.72
N LEU A 147 71.38 -3.19 57.45
CA LEU A 147 70.49 -4.29 57.87
C LEU A 147 70.47 -5.44 56.84
N ILE A 148 70.78 -5.14 55.58
CA ILE A 148 70.77 -6.09 54.46
C ILE A 148 72.16 -6.74 54.25
N HIS A 149 73.22 -6.17 54.82
CA HIS A 149 74.57 -6.73 54.87
C HIS A 149 74.88 -7.36 56.23
#